data_AF-A0A3B9JA17-F1
#
_entry.id   AF-A0A3B9JA17-F1
#
_cell.length_a   1.000
_cell.length_b   1.000
_cell.length_c   1.000
_cell.angle_alpha   90.00
_cell.angle_beta   90.00
_cell.angle_gamma   90.00
#
_symmetry.space_group_name_H-M   'P 1'
#
loop_
_entity.id
_entity.type
_entity.pdbx_description
1 polymer ?
#
loop_
_entity_poly.entity_id
_entity_poly.type
_entity_poly.pdbx_seq_one_letter_code
_entity_poly.pdbx_strand_id
1 'polypeptide(L)' 'MTLHALSIHITGIAQGAGFRPFVCDLATCLGLTGWVRDTPTGVDIELEGQSPALEEFVRHLRSDAP' A
#
# COMPACT_ATOMS: atom_id res chain seq x y z
N MET A 1 -3.68 -19.54 -10.92
CA MET A 1 -2.99 -18.35 -10.37
C MET A 1 -3.47 -18.20 -8.94
N THR A 2 -2.55 -18.17 -7.97
CA THR A 2 -2.89 -18.01 -6.56
C THR A 2 -2.99 -16.53 -6.22
N LEU A 3 -4.04 -16.15 -5.50
CA LEU A 3 -4.16 -14.83 -4.90
C LEU A 3 -3.54 -14.87 -3.51
N HIS A 4 -2.83 -13.80 -3.16
CA HIS A 4 -2.18 -13.61 -1.87
C HIS A 4 -2.72 -12.33 -1.23
N ALA A 5 -2.74 -12.31 0.09
CA ALA A 5 -3.05 -11.12 0.87
C ALA A 5 -1.77 -10.58 1.51
N LEU A 6 -1.64 -9.26 1.54
CA LEU A 6 -0.55 -8.51 2.15
C LEU A 6 -1.15 -7.47 3.09
N SER A 7 -0.67 -7.45 4.34
CA SER A 7 -1.01 -6.42 5.33
C SER A 7 0.26 -5.65 5.71
N ILE A 8 0.18 -4.32 5.65
CA ILE A 8 1.30 -3.41 5.96
C ILE A 8 0.83 -2.43 7.02
N HIS A 9 1.62 -2.32 8.08
CA HIS A 9 1.46 -1.30 9.11
C HIS A 9 2.65 -0.35 9.07
N ILE A 10 2.36 0.93 8.83
CA ILE A 10 3.36 1.99 8.79
C ILE A 10 3.20 2.79 10.07
N THR A 11 4.28 2.93 10.83
CA THR A 11 4.31 3.68 12.08
C THR A 11 5.03 5.01 11.89
N GLY A 12 4.62 6.02 12.65
CA GLY A 12 5.19 7.36 12.58
C GLY A 12 4.23 8.36 11.96
N ILE A 13 4.64 9.64 11.99
CA ILE A 13 3.76 10.72 11.54
C ILE A 13 3.79 10.77 10.01
N ALA A 14 2.84 10.09 9.35
CA ALA A 14 2.52 10.34 7.94
C ALA A 14 1.89 11.75 7.83
N GLN A 15 2.72 12.79 7.87
CA GLN A 15 2.28 14.17 7.67
C GLN A 15 2.21 14.47 6.19
N GLY A 16 1.00 14.43 5.64
CA GLY A 16 0.75 14.91 4.29
C GLY A 16 -0.51 14.30 3.68
N ALA A 17 -1.32 15.12 3.02
CA ALA A 17 -2.53 14.68 2.31
C ALA A 17 -2.24 13.75 1.10
N GLY A 18 -0.99 13.39 0.84
CA GLY A 18 -0.55 12.67 -0.36
C GLY A 18 -0.32 11.17 -0.20
N PHE A 19 -0.21 10.63 1.03
CA PHE A 19 0.14 9.21 1.23
C PHE A 19 -0.97 8.25 0.76
N ARG A 20 -2.23 8.53 1.13
CA ARG A 20 -3.37 7.72 0.70
C ARG A 20 -3.59 7.76 -0.82
N PRO A 21 -3.61 8.94 -1.48
CA PRO A 21 -3.66 9.01 -2.93
C PRO A 21 -2.54 8.18 -3.60
N PHE A 22 -1.29 8.33 -3.13
CA PHE A 22 -0.15 7.55 -3.64
C PHE A 22 -0.38 6.03 -3.54
N VAL A 23 -0.83 5.54 -2.37
CA VAL A 23 -1.12 4.11 -2.17
C VAL A 23 -2.24 3.62 -3.09
N CYS A 24 -3.33 4.39 -3.22
CA CYS A 24 -4.46 4.04 -4.08
C CYS A 24 -4.04 3.98 -5.56
N ASP A 25 -3.27 4.96 -6.04
CA ASP A 25 -2.81 5.02 -7.43
C ASP A 25 -1.86 3.86 -7.73
N LEU A 26 -0.90 3.60 -6.83
CA LEU A 26 0.06 2.50 -6.97
C LEU A 26 -0.64 1.14 -6.98
N ALA A 27 -1.58 0.90 -6.06
CA ALA A 27 -2.36 -0.35 -6.04
C ALA A 27 -3.17 -0.54 -7.33
N THR A 28 -3.80 0.54 -7.83
CA THR A 28 -4.56 0.52 -9.08
C THR A 28 -3.67 0.21 -10.28
N CYS A 29 -2.50 0.85 -10.39
CA CYS A 29 -1.55 0.61 -11.47
C CYS A 29 -1.03 -0.83 -11.51
N LEU A 30 -0.91 -1.49 -10.36
CA LEU A 30 -0.44 -2.88 -10.23
C LEU A 30 -1.57 -3.92 -10.29
N GLY A 31 -2.83 -3.49 -10.48
CA GLY A 31 -3.98 -4.39 -10.53
C GLY A 31 -4.28 -5.08 -9.19
N LEU A 32 -3.93 -4.44 -8.08
CA LEU A 32 -4.19 -4.91 -6.72
C LEU A 32 -5.52 -4.39 -6.21
N THR A 33 -6.19 -5.17 -5.35
CA THR A 33 -7.45 -4.78 -4.70
C THR A 33 -7.28 -4.73 -3.20
N GLY A 34 -7.92 -3.78 -2.52
CA GLY A 34 -7.83 -3.68 -1.07
C GLY A 34 -8.17 -2.30 -0.54
N TRP A 35 -7.58 -1.93 0.60
CA TRP A 35 -7.88 -0.66 1.27
C TRP A 35 -6.66 -0.06 1.96
N VAL A 36 -6.72 1.25 2.17
CA VAL A 36 -5.76 2.01 2.98
C VAL A 36 -6.51 2.95 3.92
N ARG A 37 -6.08 3.06 5.17
CA ARG A 37 -6.65 3.99 6.14
C ARG A 37 -5.58 4.64 7.02
N ASP A 38 -5.81 5.90 7.36
CA ASP A 38 -5.03 6.58 8.39
C ASP A 38 -5.44 6.03 9.76
N THR A 39 -4.46 5.87 10.65
CA THR A 39 -4.66 5.48 12.06
C THR A 39 -4.04 6.53 12.98
N PRO A 40 -4.38 6.55 14.28
CA PRO A 40 -3.74 7.46 15.22
C PRO A 40 -2.20 7.30 15.31
N THR A 41 -1.66 6.16 14.87
CA THR A 41 -0.23 5.81 14.98
C THR A 41 0.49 5.75 13.63
N GLY A 42 -0.20 6.00 12.52
CA GLY A 42 0.34 5.95 11.16
C GLY A 42 -0.69 5.52 10.12
N VAL A 43 -0.41 4.47 9.34
CA VAL A 43 -1.26 4.01 8.22
C VAL A 43 -1.34 2.49 8.17
N ASP A 44 -2.54 1.96 7.97
CA ASP A 44 -2.77 0.54 7.67
C ASP A 44 -3.12 0.36 6.19
N ILE A 45 -2.56 -0.68 5.57
CA ILE A 45 -2.83 -1.07 4.18
C ILE A 45 -3.11 -2.58 4.15
N GLU A 46 -4.17 -2.98 3.45
CA GLU A 46 -4.42 -4.37 3.08
C GLU A 46 -4.61 -4.47 1.57
N LEU A 47 -3.92 -5.42 0.93
CA LEU A 47 -3.97 -5.66 -0.50
C LEU A 47 -4.05 -7.14 -0.81
N GLU A 48 -4.82 -7.48 -1.83
CA GLU A 48 -4.91 -8.79 -2.42
C GLU A 48 -4.52 -8.73 -3.90
N GLY A 49 -3.82 -9.76 -4.36
CA GLY A 49 -3.40 -9.86 -5.74
C GLY A 49 -2.40 -10.98 -6.00
N GLN A 50 -1.75 -10.91 -7.15
CA GLN A 50 -0.69 -11.85 -7.51
C GLN A 50 0.60 -11.51 -6.74
N SER A 51 1.35 -12.53 -6.31
CA SER A 51 2.63 -12.35 -5.61
C SER A 51 3.57 -11.32 -6.26
N PRO A 52 3.84 -11.35 -7.59
CA PRO A 52 4.73 -10.37 -8.21
C PRO A 52 4.21 -8.93 -8.11
N ALA A 53 2.89 -8.72 -8.18
CA ALA A 53 2.32 -7.38 -8.04
C ALA A 53 2.42 -6.86 -6.60
N LEU A 54 2.25 -7.73 -5.60
CA LEU A 54 2.43 -7.39 -4.19
C LEU A 54 3.90 -7.07 -3.87
N GLU A 55 4.84 -7.83 -4.42
CA GLU A 55 6.28 -7.57 -4.27
C GLU A 55 6.69 -6.23 -4.92
N GLU A 56 6.15 -5.94 -6.11
CA GLU A 56 6.35 -4.67 -6.81
C GLU A 56 5.80 -3.50 -5.99
N PHE A 57 4.60 -3.65 -5.42
CA PHE A 57 3.97 -2.66 -4.57
C PHE A 57 4.85 -2.31 -3.36
N VAL A 58 5.38 -3.31 -2.66
CA VAL A 58 6.27 -3.08 -1.50
C VAL A 58 7.56 -2.35 -1.90
N ARG A 59 8.09 -2.63 -3.09
CA ARG A 59 9.31 -1.97 -3.58
C ARG A 59 9.08 -0.49 -3.85
N HIS A 60 8.00 -0.15 -4.56
CA HIS A 60 7.62 1.24 -4.83
C HIS A 60 7.21 1.98 -3.56
N LEU A 61 6.46 1.34 -2.67
CA LEU A 61 6.08 1.93 -1.38
C LEU A 61 7.30 2.34 -0.53
N ARG A 62 8.42 1.63 -0.63
CA ARG A 62 9.66 1.97 0.09
C ARG A 62 10.50 3.04 -0.58
N SER A 63 10.44 3.13 -1.90
CA SER A 63 11.37 3.95 -2.70
C SER A 63 10.77 5.29 -3.11
N ASP A 64 9.46 5.33 -3.33
CA ASP A 64 8.76 6.43 -3.97
C ASP A 64 7.69 7.07 -3.07
N ALA A 65 7.51 6.57 -1.84
CA ALA A 65 6.59 7.16 -0.89
C ALA A 65 6.99 8.61 -0.53
N PRO A 66 6.01 9.53 -0.43
CA PRO A 66 6.24 10.94 -0.15
C PRO A 66 6.66 11.23 1.30
#